data_AF-A0A6A4BT99-F1
#
_entry.id   AF-A0A6A4BT99-F1
#
_cell.length_a   1.000
_cell.length_b   1.000
_cell.length_c   1.000
_cell.angle_alpha   90.00
_cell.angle_beta   90.00
_cell.angle_gamma   90.00
#
_symmetry.space_group_name_H-M   'P 1'
#
loop_
_entity.id
_entity.type
_entity.pdbx_description
1 polymer ?
#
loop_
_entity_poly.entity_id
_entity_poly.type
_entity_poly.pdbx_seq_one_letter_code
_entity_poly.pdbx_strand_id
1 'polypeptide(L)'
;MIHGQPEFDIFAKPVVSADGVSVLYDGYAEFSEGDEIFTYSYVNGAGFLSTSRGAEQNVQCLSSSTLPFNDILPALNDATSIPSASIGDETIECSSDIILKTSFGGTNFAICSSGESGFTAFSSDFDIDVEYLDAVRVPALSHEVSCEVVVKPSSVTPTTLALLTGEAIPTSSTRKLETAGHMAMEASSCKCKSTPRPCVVFHGIGIRNEIEELQDTPKKASGRMGNMNDHAPCCSEVKLSETSDVDLGIIKDTVVATHSMGGLVMSMALATGKCSFGEGASWVALSSPMMGSMASDYFQDFCNDEISAFATDLLEFFGQCPMPVSRQSLMYYKEKYASKELNAAYKLAQEAYRGNVSAAMCIARERRPRGVSELRKGLDKAKFGKSYMDKFYKPELNHADTVFLTGDGYFKDSQKPVKWFECLL
;
A
#
# COMPACT_ATOMS: atom_id res chain seq x y z
N MET A 1 -4.76 4.17 4.01
CA MET A 1 -4.54 5.00 5.21
C MET A 1 -3.66 6.20 4.89
N ILE A 2 -3.86 7.32 5.60
CA ILE A 2 -2.96 8.48 5.60
C ILE A 2 -2.45 8.65 7.02
N HIS A 3 -1.12 8.74 7.18
CA HIS A 3 -0.48 8.84 8.49
C HIS A 3 -0.94 7.72 9.47
N GLY A 4 -1.17 6.50 8.95
CA GLY A 4 -1.62 5.36 9.74
C GLY A 4 -3.09 5.40 10.19
N GLN A 5 -3.85 6.44 9.83
CA GLN A 5 -5.28 6.54 10.16
C GLN A 5 -6.17 6.02 9.01
N PRO A 6 -7.20 5.19 9.33
CA PRO A 6 -8.15 4.67 8.36
C PRO A 6 -9.30 5.64 8.06
N GLU A 7 -9.51 6.64 8.91
CA GLU A 7 -10.56 7.66 8.84
C GLU A 7 -9.96 8.98 9.30
N PHE A 8 -10.22 10.06 8.57
CA PHE A 8 -9.67 11.38 8.84
C PHE A 8 -10.45 12.45 8.08
N ASP A 9 -10.40 13.68 8.61
CA ASP A 9 -11.05 14.84 7.99
C ASP A 9 -10.06 15.62 7.12
N ILE A 10 -10.59 16.16 6.02
CA ILE A 10 -9.91 17.16 5.19
C ILE A 10 -10.76 18.42 5.18
N PHE A 11 -10.16 19.53 5.59
CA PHE A 11 -10.80 20.83 5.50
C PHE A 11 -10.35 21.52 4.22
N ALA A 12 -11.30 22.00 3.42
CA ALA A 12 -11.03 22.63 2.14
C ALA A 12 -11.69 24.03 2.06
N LYS A 13 -10.94 25.01 1.55
CA LYS A 13 -11.35 26.40 1.41
C LYS A 13 -11.18 26.84 -0.03
N PRO A 14 -12.25 27.32 -0.70
CA PRO A 14 -12.13 27.84 -2.05
C PRO A 14 -11.35 29.17 -2.06
N VAL A 15 -10.44 29.28 -3.02
CA VAL A 15 -9.71 30.49 -3.42
C VAL A 15 -10.15 30.82 -4.82
N VAL A 16 -11.12 31.74 -4.92
CA VAL A 16 -11.68 32.18 -6.20
C VAL A 16 -10.78 33.26 -6.81
N SER A 17 -10.50 33.14 -8.11
CA SER A 17 -9.72 34.15 -8.83
C SER A 17 -10.42 35.51 -8.84
N ALA A 18 -9.65 36.59 -9.00
CA ALA A 18 -10.17 37.95 -8.95
C ALA A 18 -11.23 38.25 -10.02
N ASP A 19 -11.20 37.54 -11.15
CA ASP A 19 -12.20 37.62 -12.22
C ASP A 19 -13.45 36.75 -11.98
N GLY A 20 -13.45 35.91 -10.94
CA GLY A 20 -14.54 35.00 -10.61
C GLY A 20 -14.66 33.78 -11.54
N VAL A 21 -13.68 33.54 -12.43
CA VAL A 21 -13.80 32.54 -13.51
C VAL A 21 -13.17 31.19 -13.12
N SER A 22 -12.24 31.19 -12.16
CA SER A 22 -11.51 30.00 -11.75
C SER A 22 -11.44 29.86 -10.24
N VAL A 23 -11.32 28.62 -9.78
CA VAL A 23 -11.18 28.28 -8.36
C VAL A 23 -9.99 27.36 -8.16
N LEU A 24 -9.35 27.52 -7.02
CA LEU A 24 -8.38 26.63 -6.42
C LEU A 24 -8.87 26.31 -5.01
N TYR A 25 -8.52 25.15 -4.45
CA TYR A 25 -8.81 24.87 -3.05
C TYR A 25 -7.51 24.82 -2.25
N ASP A 26 -7.45 25.65 -1.22
CA ASP A 26 -6.51 25.44 -0.13
C ASP A 26 -7.12 24.42 0.83
N GLY A 27 -6.32 23.56 1.43
CA GLY A 27 -6.86 22.58 2.35
C GLY A 27 -5.81 21.97 3.26
N TYR A 28 -6.28 21.29 4.30
CA TYR A 28 -5.39 20.62 5.24
C TYR A 28 -6.06 19.43 5.95
N ALA A 29 -5.22 18.53 6.46
CA ALA A 29 -5.58 17.44 7.34
C ALA A 29 -4.56 17.38 8.49
N GLU A 30 -5.01 17.12 9.71
CA GLU A 30 -4.17 17.06 10.92
C GLU A 30 -4.18 15.67 11.54
N PHE A 31 -3.01 15.22 11.96
CA PHE A 31 -2.81 13.94 12.61
C PHE A 31 -1.97 14.15 13.87
N SER A 32 -2.39 13.55 14.98
CA SER A 32 -1.70 13.68 16.27
C SER A 32 -0.95 12.39 16.62
N GLU A 33 0.35 12.50 16.90
CA GLU A 33 1.18 11.41 17.40
C GLU A 33 1.90 11.86 18.69
N GLY A 34 1.40 11.41 19.84
CA GLY A 34 1.90 11.87 21.14
C GLY A 34 1.68 13.38 21.35
N ASP A 35 2.76 14.13 21.51
CA ASP A 35 2.73 15.60 21.67
C ASP A 35 2.93 16.34 20.33
N GLU A 36 3.10 15.62 19.23
CA GLU A 36 3.37 16.19 17.91
C GLU A 36 2.10 16.18 17.06
N ILE A 37 1.87 17.29 16.35
CA ILE A 37 0.80 17.42 15.38
C ILE A 37 1.43 17.53 13.99
N PHE A 38 1.01 16.65 13.10
CA PHE A 38 1.38 16.61 11.70
C PHE A 38 0.25 17.19 10.86
N THR A 39 0.48 18.35 10.26
CA THR A 39 -0.46 19.02 9.37
C THR A 39 0.00 18.87 7.93
N TYR A 40 -0.76 18.11 7.15
CA TYR A 40 -0.60 18.03 5.70
C TYR A 40 -1.47 19.11 5.08
N SER A 41 -0.90 20.01 4.29
CA SER A 41 -1.67 21.10 3.68
C SER A 41 -1.29 21.37 2.24
N TYR A 42 -2.27 21.87 1.48
CA TYR A 42 -2.08 22.49 0.18
C TYR A 42 -2.50 23.95 0.30
N VAL A 43 -1.57 24.86 0.00
CA VAL A 43 -1.80 26.31 0.08
C VAL A 43 -1.29 26.95 -1.21
N ASN A 44 -2.16 27.68 -1.91
CA ASN A 44 -1.89 28.28 -3.22
C ASN A 44 -1.30 27.29 -4.23
N GLY A 45 -1.75 26.03 -4.17
CA GLY A 45 -1.35 24.98 -5.10
C GLY A 45 0.02 24.36 -4.82
N ALA A 46 0.67 24.70 -3.70
CA ALA A 46 1.89 24.06 -3.22
C ALA A 46 1.59 23.19 -1.98
N GLY A 47 2.25 22.03 -1.88
CA GLY A 47 2.05 21.06 -0.79
C GLY A 47 3.07 21.19 0.33
N PHE A 48 2.62 21.08 1.58
CA PHE A 48 3.43 21.23 2.79
C PHE A 48 3.12 20.14 3.82
N LEU A 49 4.13 19.71 4.54
CA LEU A 49 4.01 18.95 5.78
C LEU A 49 4.62 19.78 6.91
N SER A 50 3.78 20.18 7.84
CA SER A 50 4.17 20.85 9.07
C SER A 50 4.16 19.87 10.22
N THR A 51 5.23 19.81 11.01
CA THR A 51 5.26 19.11 12.30
C THR A 51 5.37 20.17 13.39
N SER A 52 4.38 20.22 14.28
CA SER A 52 4.38 21.15 15.41
C SER A 52 4.40 20.42 16.75
N ARG A 53 5.19 20.95 17.68
CA ARG A 53 5.23 20.51 19.08
C ARG A 53 5.15 21.75 19.98
N GLY A 54 3.96 21.99 20.54
CA GLY A 54 3.70 23.25 21.25
C GLY A 54 3.84 24.46 20.33
N ALA A 55 4.82 25.34 20.59
CA ALA A 55 5.07 26.53 19.78
C ALA A 55 6.12 26.32 18.67
N GLU A 56 6.86 25.20 18.69
CA GLU A 56 7.85 24.88 17.66
C GLU A 56 7.14 24.27 16.44
N GLN A 57 7.48 24.74 15.25
CA GLN A 57 6.95 24.23 13.99
C GLN A 57 8.10 24.04 12.99
N ASN A 58 8.16 22.86 12.39
CA ASN A 58 9.04 22.55 11.27
C ASN A 58 8.19 22.33 10.01
N VAL A 59 8.60 22.88 8.87
CA VAL A 59 7.83 22.85 7.62
C VAL A 59 8.71 22.30 6.50
N GLN A 60 8.21 21.32 5.76
CA GLN A 60 8.86 20.73 4.60
C GLN A 60 7.91 20.66 3.39
N CYS A 61 8.48 20.74 2.19
CA CYS A 61 7.69 20.61 0.96
C CYS A 61 7.24 19.16 0.75
N LEU A 62 5.97 18.99 0.37
CA LEU A 62 5.44 17.71 -0.10
C LEU A 62 5.52 17.64 -1.61
N SER A 63 5.88 16.46 -2.11
CA SER A 63 5.73 16.13 -3.52
C SER A 63 4.24 15.92 -3.85
N SER A 64 3.83 16.31 -5.06
CA SER A 64 2.49 16.02 -5.59
C SER A 64 2.10 14.54 -5.58
N SER A 65 3.09 13.64 -5.56
CA SER A 65 2.83 12.20 -5.48
C SER A 65 2.45 11.69 -4.09
N THR A 66 2.61 12.51 -3.05
CA THR A 66 2.39 12.08 -1.66
C THR A 66 0.91 12.06 -1.29
N LEU A 67 0.15 13.07 -1.72
CA LEU A 67 -1.28 13.21 -1.43
C LEU A 67 -1.98 13.79 -2.67
N PRO A 68 -2.82 13.03 -3.39
CA PRO A 68 -3.41 13.47 -4.65
C PRO A 68 -4.61 14.43 -4.46
N PHE A 69 -4.74 15.12 -3.33
CA PHE A 69 -5.93 15.96 -3.04
C PHE A 69 -6.13 17.10 -4.06
N ASN A 70 -5.06 17.50 -4.74
CA ASN A 70 -5.12 18.41 -5.88
C ASN A 70 -5.96 17.92 -7.05
N ASP A 71 -6.16 16.60 -7.18
CA ASP A 71 -6.88 15.99 -8.29
C ASP A 71 -8.40 15.89 -8.03
N ILE A 72 -8.88 16.32 -6.85
CA ILE A 72 -10.30 16.28 -6.50
C ILE A 72 -11.11 17.19 -7.42
N LEU A 73 -10.67 18.43 -7.61
CA LEU A 73 -11.39 19.40 -8.45
C LEU A 73 -11.44 18.95 -9.93
N PRO A 74 -10.33 18.48 -10.54
CA PRO A 74 -10.37 17.80 -11.83
C PRO A 74 -11.35 16.62 -11.87
N ALA A 75 -11.34 15.73 -10.87
CA ALA A 75 -12.25 14.60 -10.80
C ALA A 75 -13.73 15.06 -10.79
N LEU A 76 -14.07 16.08 -9.99
CA LEU A 76 -15.43 16.62 -9.99
C LEU A 76 -15.80 17.28 -11.32
N ASN A 77 -14.85 17.87 -12.04
CA ASN A 77 -15.05 18.42 -13.39
C ASN A 77 -15.32 17.34 -14.45
N ASP A 78 -14.72 16.17 -14.28
CA ASP A 78 -14.92 15.02 -15.17
C ASP A 78 -16.17 14.19 -14.80
N ALA A 79 -16.92 14.60 -13.77
CA ALA A 79 -18.09 13.87 -13.31
C ALA A 79 -19.19 13.80 -14.37
N THR A 80 -19.72 12.60 -14.62
CA THR A 80 -20.76 12.37 -15.63
C THR A 80 -21.91 11.55 -15.08
N SER A 81 -23.14 11.88 -15.47
CA SER A 81 -24.32 11.12 -15.02
C SER A 81 -24.36 9.69 -15.57
N ILE A 82 -24.74 8.76 -14.69
CA ILE A 82 -24.96 7.33 -14.95
C ILE A 82 -26.33 6.90 -14.43
N PRO A 83 -26.92 5.83 -15.00
CA PRO A 83 -28.25 5.37 -14.60
C PRO A 83 -28.25 4.58 -13.28
N SER A 84 -27.13 3.96 -12.91
CA SER A 84 -26.99 3.16 -11.69
C SER A 84 -25.53 2.81 -11.42
N ALA A 85 -25.19 2.52 -10.17
CA ALA A 85 -23.90 2.01 -9.75
C ALA A 85 -24.05 0.88 -8.70
N SER A 86 -23.04 0.03 -8.56
CA SER A 86 -22.98 -1.01 -7.53
C SER A 86 -21.56 -1.21 -7.01
N ILE A 87 -21.43 -1.73 -5.78
CA ILE A 87 -20.18 -2.22 -5.20
C ILE A 87 -20.39 -3.70 -4.85
N GLY A 88 -19.66 -4.58 -5.54
CA GLY A 88 -19.95 -6.01 -5.52
C GLY A 88 -21.40 -6.28 -5.95
N ASP A 89 -22.15 -6.96 -5.09
CA ASP A 89 -23.56 -7.30 -5.33
C ASP A 89 -24.54 -6.23 -4.81
N GLU A 90 -24.06 -5.13 -4.20
CA GLU A 90 -24.89 -4.11 -3.55
C GLU A 90 -25.08 -2.89 -4.46
N THR A 91 -26.32 -2.47 -4.69
CA THR A 91 -26.63 -1.27 -5.48
C THR A 91 -26.47 -0.01 -4.65
N ILE A 92 -25.95 1.04 -5.28
CA ILE A 92 -25.84 2.37 -4.67
C ILE A 92 -27.15 3.11 -4.94
N GLU A 93 -27.90 3.36 -3.86
CA GLU A 93 -29.16 4.09 -3.90
C GLU A 93 -28.95 5.53 -3.42
N CYS A 94 -29.13 6.50 -4.31
CA CYS A 94 -29.07 7.92 -3.95
C CYS A 94 -30.48 8.44 -3.65
N SER A 95 -30.62 9.36 -2.70
CA SER A 95 -31.89 10.08 -2.45
C SER A 95 -32.34 10.92 -3.65
N SER A 96 -31.39 11.36 -4.48
CA SER A 96 -31.64 12.01 -5.75
C SER A 96 -31.53 11.00 -6.89
N ASP A 97 -32.37 11.13 -7.92
CA ASP A 97 -32.32 10.26 -9.12
C ASP A 97 -31.05 10.47 -9.97
N ILE A 98 -30.15 11.37 -9.56
CA ILE A 98 -28.93 11.72 -10.29
C ILE A 98 -27.74 11.08 -9.58
N ILE A 99 -27.20 10.04 -10.22
CA ILE A 99 -25.92 9.44 -9.84
C ILE A 99 -24.86 9.95 -10.81
N LEU A 100 -23.74 10.44 -10.29
CA LEU A 100 -22.60 10.85 -11.10
C LEU A 100 -21.46 9.84 -10.92
N LYS A 101 -20.79 9.45 -11.99
CA LYS A 101 -19.50 8.76 -11.89
C LYS A 101 -18.36 9.74 -12.04
N THR A 102 -17.28 9.49 -11.32
CA THR A 102 -15.98 10.11 -11.55
C THR A 102 -14.85 9.13 -11.21
N SER A 103 -13.61 9.51 -11.49
CA SER A 103 -12.42 8.81 -11.01
C SER A 103 -11.48 9.80 -10.32
N PHE A 104 -11.00 9.41 -9.14
CA PHE A 104 -10.05 10.17 -8.35
C PHE A 104 -8.91 9.25 -7.89
N GLY A 105 -7.66 9.66 -8.15
CA GLY A 105 -6.48 8.87 -7.77
C GLY A 105 -6.37 7.50 -8.44
N GLY A 106 -7.11 7.24 -9.52
CA GLY A 106 -7.21 5.92 -10.17
C GLY A 106 -8.36 5.04 -9.66
N THR A 107 -9.09 5.51 -8.65
CA THR A 107 -10.25 4.82 -8.06
C THR A 107 -11.54 5.42 -8.63
N ASN A 108 -12.54 4.59 -8.91
CA ASN A 108 -13.85 5.06 -9.37
C ASN A 108 -14.75 5.41 -8.19
N PHE A 109 -15.58 6.44 -8.37
CA PHE A 109 -16.54 6.91 -7.37
C PHE A 109 -17.92 7.12 -8.00
N ALA A 110 -18.96 6.71 -7.27
CA ALA A 110 -20.34 7.09 -7.53
C ALA A 110 -20.74 8.21 -6.55
N ILE A 111 -21.09 9.39 -7.06
CA ILE A 111 -21.47 10.55 -6.23
C ILE A 111 -22.99 10.64 -6.14
N CYS A 112 -23.49 10.65 -4.92
CA CYS A 112 -24.86 11.00 -4.56
C CYS A 112 -24.90 12.42 -3.96
N SER A 113 -25.57 13.35 -4.64
CA SER A 113 -25.76 14.71 -4.11
C SER A 113 -26.96 14.76 -3.15
N SER A 114 -26.76 15.48 -2.04
CA SER A 114 -27.74 15.76 -0.99
C SER A 114 -28.10 17.25 -0.90
N GLY A 115 -27.83 18.03 -1.97
CA GLY A 115 -28.11 19.47 -2.00
C GLY A 115 -27.29 20.24 -0.97
N GLU A 116 -27.96 21.06 -0.15
CA GLU A 116 -27.32 21.88 0.89
C GLU A 116 -26.63 21.08 2.01
N SER A 117 -26.95 19.78 2.15
CA SER A 117 -26.25 18.89 3.09
C SER A 117 -24.94 18.33 2.55
N GLY A 118 -24.57 18.67 1.31
CA GLY A 118 -23.34 18.19 0.67
C GLY A 118 -23.55 17.02 -0.26
N PHE A 119 -22.58 16.09 -0.30
CA PHE A 119 -22.66 14.89 -1.14
C PHE A 119 -21.79 13.76 -0.57
N THR A 120 -22.12 12.54 -0.92
CA THR A 120 -21.29 11.36 -0.62
C THR A 120 -20.76 10.79 -1.93
N ALA A 121 -19.46 10.53 -2.00
CA ALA A 121 -18.81 9.81 -3.08
C ALA A 121 -18.48 8.39 -2.60
N PHE A 122 -19.24 7.42 -3.09
CA PHE A 122 -19.11 6.02 -2.74
C PHE A 122 -18.06 5.32 -3.60
N SER A 123 -17.24 4.47 -2.98
CA SER A 123 -16.29 3.63 -3.69
C SER A 123 -16.06 2.30 -2.98
N SER A 124 -15.46 1.34 -3.69
CA SER A 124 -15.12 0.03 -3.14
C SER A 124 -14.15 0.09 -1.97
N ASP A 125 -13.36 1.16 -1.83
CA ASP A 125 -12.22 1.17 -0.92
C ASP A 125 -12.41 2.08 0.28
N PHE A 126 -13.11 3.19 0.08
CA PHE A 126 -13.47 4.18 1.09
C PHE A 126 -14.51 5.11 0.49
N ASP A 127 -15.38 5.64 1.35
CA ASP A 127 -16.33 6.66 0.98
C ASP A 127 -15.78 8.04 1.33
N ILE A 128 -16.25 9.06 0.62
CA ILE A 128 -15.96 10.47 0.92
C ILE A 128 -17.28 11.16 1.20
N ASP A 129 -17.51 11.51 2.44
CA ASP A 129 -18.63 12.36 2.86
C ASP A 129 -18.18 13.82 2.87
N VAL A 130 -18.90 14.66 2.12
CA VAL A 130 -18.62 16.09 2.02
C VAL A 130 -19.73 16.87 2.71
N GLU A 131 -19.35 17.70 3.67
CA GLU A 131 -20.23 18.65 4.35
C GLU A 131 -19.76 20.09 4.06
N TYR A 132 -20.72 21.01 3.90
CA TYR A 132 -20.39 22.43 3.72
C TYR A 132 -20.31 23.13 5.07
N LEU A 133 -19.22 23.85 5.28
CA LEU A 133 -18.96 24.63 6.49
C LEU A 133 -19.01 26.14 6.18
N ASP A 134 -19.49 26.94 7.14
CA ASP A 134 -19.57 28.40 6.99
C ASP A 134 -18.20 29.06 6.75
N ALA A 135 -17.15 28.54 7.40
CA ALA A 135 -15.80 29.04 7.25
C ALA A 135 -14.74 28.00 7.62
N VAL A 136 -13.76 27.83 6.74
CA VAL A 136 -12.55 27.03 6.97
C VAL A 136 -11.34 27.96 7.10
N ARG A 137 -10.53 27.76 8.15
CA ARG A 137 -9.28 28.49 8.37
C ARG A 137 -8.11 27.55 8.18
N VAL A 138 -7.41 27.70 7.07
CA VAL A 138 -6.20 26.93 6.79
C VAL A 138 -5.07 27.44 7.71
N PRO A 139 -4.38 26.55 8.46
CA PRO A 139 -3.30 26.94 9.35
C PRO A 139 -2.19 27.72 8.64
N ALA A 140 -1.73 28.80 9.27
CA ALA A 140 -0.61 29.57 8.75
C ALA A 140 0.72 28.82 8.96
N LEU A 141 1.60 28.90 7.98
CA LEU A 141 2.97 28.39 8.10
C LEU A 141 3.83 29.44 8.82
N SER A 142 4.64 29.02 9.79
CA SER A 142 5.50 29.91 10.60
C SER A 142 6.57 30.64 9.81
N HIS A 143 6.99 30.09 8.66
CA HIS A 143 8.04 30.65 7.82
C HIS A 143 7.67 30.51 6.34
N GLU A 144 8.12 31.46 5.52
CA GLU A 144 7.98 31.40 4.06
C GLU A 144 8.89 30.32 3.46
N VAL A 145 8.40 29.09 3.42
CA VAL A 145 9.01 28.01 2.64
C VAL A 145 8.45 28.07 1.23
N SER A 146 9.32 28.29 0.23
CA SER A 146 8.92 28.26 -1.18
C SER A 146 8.96 26.83 -1.70
N CYS A 147 7.79 26.25 -1.93
CA CYS A 147 7.62 24.93 -2.51
C CYS A 147 7.13 25.02 -3.97
N GLU A 148 7.29 23.93 -4.73
CA GLU A 148 6.79 23.85 -6.09
C GLU A 148 5.26 23.95 -6.14
N VAL A 149 4.75 24.79 -7.03
CA VAL A 149 3.32 24.91 -7.29
C VAL A 149 2.91 23.84 -8.30
N VAL A 150 2.15 22.87 -7.83
CA VAL A 150 1.72 21.69 -8.59
C VAL A 150 0.29 21.80 -9.11
N VAL A 151 -0.50 22.75 -8.58
CA VAL A 151 -1.90 22.99 -8.96
C VAL A 151 -2.08 24.44 -9.38
N LYS A 152 -2.88 24.66 -10.44
CA LYS A 152 -3.28 26.00 -10.88
C LYS A 152 -4.79 26.16 -10.75
N PRO A 153 -5.29 27.39 -10.53
CA PRO A 153 -6.72 27.67 -10.57
C PRO A 153 -7.33 27.20 -11.89
N SER A 154 -8.53 26.62 -11.83
CA SER A 154 -9.22 26.08 -13.00
C SER A 154 -10.70 26.48 -13.02
N SER A 155 -11.29 26.57 -14.21
CA SER A 155 -12.73 26.74 -14.34
C SER A 155 -13.46 25.48 -13.90
N VAL A 156 -14.67 25.63 -13.38
CA VAL A 156 -15.53 24.52 -12.97
C VAL A 156 -16.69 24.31 -13.95
N THR A 157 -17.08 23.06 -14.15
CA THR A 157 -18.30 22.75 -14.90
C THR A 157 -19.55 23.13 -14.10
N PRO A 158 -20.72 23.31 -14.73
CA PRO A 158 -21.96 23.56 -13.99
C PRO A 158 -22.31 22.45 -12.98
N THR A 159 -22.01 21.19 -13.31
CA THR A 159 -22.21 20.05 -12.40
C THR A 159 -21.28 20.14 -11.19
N THR A 160 -20.01 20.46 -11.42
CA THR A 160 -19.03 20.67 -10.35
C THR A 160 -19.40 21.85 -9.48
N LEU A 161 -19.82 22.97 -10.07
CA LEU A 161 -20.26 24.13 -9.31
C LEU A 161 -21.40 23.75 -8.36
N ALA A 162 -22.41 23.04 -8.85
CA ALA A 162 -23.52 22.55 -8.03
C ALA A 162 -23.06 21.63 -6.88
N LEU A 163 -22.09 20.73 -7.14
CA LEU A 163 -21.47 19.89 -6.10
C LEU A 163 -20.60 20.65 -5.11
N LEU A 164 -20.10 21.84 -5.45
CA LEU A 164 -19.26 22.64 -4.55
C LEU A 164 -20.07 23.65 -3.72
N THR A 165 -21.28 23.98 -4.17
CA THR A 165 -22.15 24.99 -3.54
C THR A 165 -23.43 24.42 -2.95
N GLY A 166 -23.76 23.16 -3.20
CA GLY A 166 -25.02 22.53 -2.79
C GLY A 166 -26.22 22.92 -3.64
N GLU A 167 -26.01 23.61 -4.77
CA GLU A 167 -27.07 23.94 -5.71
C GLU A 167 -27.59 22.71 -6.46
N ALA A 168 -28.77 22.83 -7.08
CA ALA A 168 -29.35 21.75 -7.86
C ALA A 168 -28.51 21.42 -9.10
N ILE A 169 -28.15 20.14 -9.27
CA ILE A 169 -27.38 19.68 -10.43
C ILE A 169 -28.19 19.93 -11.73
N PRO A 170 -27.60 20.62 -12.72
CA PRO A 170 -28.29 20.88 -13.98
C PRO A 170 -28.62 19.58 -14.73
N THR A 171 -29.89 19.38 -15.08
CA THR A 171 -30.30 18.28 -15.95
C THR A 171 -30.11 18.68 -17.41
N SER A 172 -29.26 17.95 -18.14
CA SER A 172 -29.07 18.22 -19.57
C SER A 172 -30.24 17.64 -20.36
N SER A 173 -30.93 18.48 -21.14
CA SER A 173 -31.95 18.06 -22.11
C SER A 173 -31.36 17.56 -23.44
N THR A 174 -30.03 17.52 -23.57
CA THR A 174 -29.37 17.10 -24.81
C THR A 174 -29.25 15.58 -24.89
N ARG A 175 -29.71 15.02 -26.02
CA ARG A 175 -29.61 13.58 -26.31
C ARG A 175 -28.16 13.18 -26.48
N LYS A 176 -27.55 12.56 -25.45
CA LYS A 176 -26.26 11.87 -25.58
C LYS A 176 -26.44 10.67 -26.53
N LEU A 177 -25.56 10.56 -27.54
CA LEU A 177 -25.60 9.49 -28.54
C LEU A 177 -25.18 8.13 -27.97
N GLU A 178 -24.41 8.14 -26.89
CA GLU A 178 -24.05 6.95 -26.13
C GLU A 178 -24.93 6.82 -24.88
N THR A 179 -25.53 5.65 -24.70
CA THR A 179 -26.25 5.30 -23.48
C THR A 179 -25.24 5.15 -22.34
N ALA A 180 -25.36 5.97 -21.29
CA ALA A 180 -24.55 5.81 -20.10
C ALA A 180 -24.83 4.42 -19.50
N GLY A 181 -23.77 3.61 -19.33
CA GLY A 181 -23.87 2.28 -18.75
C GLY A 181 -23.87 2.30 -17.22
N HIS A 182 -24.34 1.19 -16.64
CA HIS A 182 -24.19 0.90 -15.21
C HIS A 182 -22.70 0.88 -14.82
N MET A 183 -22.35 1.46 -13.67
CA MET A 183 -20.99 1.42 -13.12
C MET A 183 -20.90 0.38 -12.01
N ALA A 184 -20.36 -0.79 -12.33
CA ALA A 184 -20.03 -1.81 -11.33
C ALA A 184 -18.61 -1.59 -10.79
N MET A 185 -18.48 -1.57 -9.47
CA MET A 185 -17.22 -1.57 -8.74
C MET A 185 -17.08 -2.90 -8.00
N GLU A 186 -15.85 -3.41 -7.88
CA GLU A 186 -15.58 -4.65 -7.14
C GLU A 186 -15.78 -4.45 -5.64
N ALA A 187 -16.03 -5.51 -4.88
CA ALA A 187 -16.15 -5.41 -3.42
C ALA A 187 -14.83 -4.98 -2.75
N SER A 188 -14.94 -4.37 -1.57
CA SER A 188 -13.80 -3.93 -0.75
C SER A 188 -12.91 -5.08 -0.28
N SER A 189 -13.47 -6.27 -0.14
CA SER A 189 -12.81 -7.47 0.35
C SER A 189 -12.98 -8.62 -0.63
N CYS A 190 -12.01 -9.50 -0.65
CA CYS A 190 -12.04 -10.68 -1.51
C CYS A 190 -12.50 -11.92 -0.74
N LYS A 191 -13.40 -12.69 -1.36
CA LYS A 191 -13.74 -14.03 -0.91
C LYS A 191 -12.71 -15.02 -1.44
N CYS A 192 -12.44 -16.07 -0.69
CA CYS A 192 -11.56 -17.14 -1.16
C CYS A 192 -12.12 -17.76 -2.45
N LYS A 193 -11.30 -17.81 -3.51
CA LYS A 193 -11.67 -18.38 -4.81
C LYS A 193 -11.42 -19.89 -4.85
N SER A 194 -10.76 -20.44 -3.83
CA SER A 194 -10.50 -21.87 -3.63
C SER A 194 -11.15 -22.38 -2.34
N THR A 195 -11.04 -23.69 -2.07
CA THR A 195 -11.41 -24.24 -0.77
C THR A 195 -10.42 -23.71 0.29
N PRO A 196 -10.91 -23.09 1.38
CA PRO A 196 -10.04 -22.67 2.48
C PRO A 196 -9.21 -23.83 3.02
N ARG A 197 -7.95 -23.55 3.33
CA ARG A 197 -6.93 -24.54 3.73
C ARG A 197 -6.18 -24.09 4.97
N PRO A 198 -5.55 -25.00 5.72
CA PRO A 198 -4.59 -24.62 6.76
C PRO A 198 -3.45 -23.78 6.18
N CYS A 199 -2.97 -22.82 6.97
CA CYS A 199 -1.94 -21.88 6.56
C CYS A 199 -0.78 -21.87 7.56
N VAL A 200 0.43 -21.67 7.06
CA VAL A 200 1.62 -21.45 7.88
C VAL A 200 2.33 -20.21 7.41
N VAL A 201 2.58 -19.27 8.33
CA VAL A 201 3.25 -18.00 8.03
C VAL A 201 4.65 -18.00 8.63
N PHE A 202 5.67 -17.88 7.79
CA PHE A 202 7.05 -17.65 8.21
C PHE A 202 7.39 -16.17 8.11
N HIS A 203 7.60 -15.52 9.25
CA HIS A 203 8.05 -14.13 9.28
C HIS A 203 9.56 -14.00 8.99
N GLY A 204 10.02 -12.75 8.89
CA GLY A 204 11.41 -12.41 8.63
C GLY A 204 12.31 -12.34 9.87
N ILE A 205 13.45 -11.67 9.73
CA ILE A 205 14.45 -11.50 10.78
C ILE A 205 13.94 -10.71 12.00
N GLY A 206 14.35 -11.14 13.20
CA GLY A 206 14.37 -10.29 14.40
C GLY A 206 13.45 -10.69 15.55
N ILE A 207 12.91 -11.91 15.53
CA ILE A 207 12.50 -12.59 16.75
C ILE A 207 13.76 -13.12 17.46
N ARG A 208 13.88 -12.86 18.77
CA ARG A 208 15.05 -13.23 19.57
C ARG A 208 14.96 -14.64 20.16
N ASN A 209 13.75 -15.12 20.39
CA ASN A 209 13.49 -16.41 21.04
C ASN A 209 12.64 -17.28 20.11
N GLU A 210 13.12 -18.48 19.83
CA GLU A 210 12.29 -19.51 19.22
C GLU A 210 11.12 -19.84 20.16
N ILE A 211 9.97 -20.15 19.57
CA ILE A 211 8.80 -20.62 20.28
C ILE A 211 8.50 -22.00 19.71
N GLU A 212 8.30 -22.97 20.59
CA GLU A 212 8.20 -24.40 20.23
C GLU A 212 6.97 -24.69 19.35
N GLU A 213 5.89 -23.94 19.51
CA GLU A 213 4.64 -24.13 18.78
C GLU A 213 4.39 -23.01 17.75
N LEU A 214 3.65 -23.36 16.68
CA LEU A 214 3.09 -22.38 15.76
C LEU A 214 2.16 -21.41 16.51
N GLN A 215 2.12 -20.16 16.07
CA GLN A 215 1.35 -19.11 16.75
C GLN A 215 0.16 -18.69 15.88
N ASP A 216 -1.03 -18.68 16.47
CA ASP A 216 -2.26 -18.26 15.80
C ASP A 216 -2.45 -16.73 15.73
N THR A 217 -1.55 -15.94 16.35
CA THR A 217 -1.63 -14.47 16.33
C THR A 217 -0.25 -13.82 16.25
N PRO A 218 -0.13 -12.61 15.69
CA PRO A 218 1.15 -11.89 15.59
C PRO A 218 1.63 -11.31 16.93
N LYS A 219 0.93 -11.53 18.06
CA LYS A 219 1.26 -10.91 19.36
C LYS A 219 2.70 -11.17 19.81
N LYS A 220 3.27 -12.31 19.44
CA LYS A 220 4.66 -12.68 19.76
C LYS A 220 5.69 -12.24 18.71
N ALA A 221 5.26 -11.65 17.59
CA ALA A 221 6.12 -11.14 16.52
C ALA A 221 6.78 -9.77 16.82
N SER A 222 6.72 -9.30 18.07
CA SER A 222 7.35 -8.04 18.52
C SER A 222 6.95 -6.81 17.69
N GLY A 223 5.69 -6.76 17.22
CA GLY A 223 5.16 -5.65 16.42
C GLY A 223 5.76 -5.53 15.01
N ARG A 224 6.48 -6.56 14.52
CA ARG A 224 7.13 -6.56 13.20
C ARG A 224 6.26 -7.14 12.08
N MET A 225 5.08 -7.65 12.43
CA MET A 225 4.12 -8.23 11.50
C MET A 225 2.71 -7.88 11.97
N GLY A 226 1.88 -7.43 11.04
CA GLY A 226 0.44 -7.23 11.24
C GLY A 226 -0.30 -8.55 11.35
N ASN A 227 -1.62 -8.48 11.60
CA ASN A 227 -2.43 -9.68 11.70
C ASN A 227 -2.85 -10.18 10.32
N MET A 228 -1.98 -10.99 9.71
CA MET A 228 -2.28 -11.61 8.40
C MET A 228 -3.53 -12.49 8.44
N ASN A 229 -3.90 -13.05 9.61
CA ASN A 229 -5.01 -13.97 9.72
C ASN A 229 -6.37 -13.30 9.48
N ASP A 230 -6.49 -12.02 9.84
CA ASP A 230 -7.71 -11.23 9.59
C ASP A 230 -7.90 -10.93 8.09
N HIS A 231 -6.84 -11.09 7.30
CA HIS A 231 -6.78 -10.78 5.87
C HIS A 231 -6.50 -12.03 5.02
N ALA A 232 -6.78 -13.22 5.55
CA ALA A 232 -6.51 -14.48 4.89
C ALA A 232 -7.80 -15.29 4.65
N PRO A 233 -8.70 -14.85 3.75
CA PRO A 233 -9.99 -15.49 3.52
C PRO A 233 -9.87 -16.96 3.07
N CYS A 234 -8.72 -17.35 2.52
CA CYS A 234 -8.40 -18.73 2.13
C CYS A 234 -7.73 -19.57 3.23
N CYS A 235 -7.52 -19.02 4.42
CA CYS A 235 -6.95 -19.74 5.54
C CYS A 235 -8.05 -20.20 6.49
N SER A 236 -8.22 -21.51 6.63
CA SER A 236 -9.16 -22.08 7.61
C SER A 236 -8.64 -21.97 9.04
N GLU A 237 -7.32 -21.99 9.20
CA GLU A 237 -6.59 -21.95 10.48
C GLU A 237 -5.09 -21.77 10.23
N VAL A 238 -4.32 -21.42 11.27
CA VAL A 238 -2.87 -21.21 11.19
C VAL A 238 -2.09 -22.42 11.69
N LYS A 239 -2.17 -23.52 10.95
CA LYS A 239 -1.38 -24.74 11.23
C LYS A 239 -1.06 -25.50 9.95
N LEU A 240 -0.27 -26.56 10.08
CA LEU A 240 -0.02 -27.51 9.00
C LEU A 240 -1.26 -28.42 8.81
N SER A 241 -1.61 -28.74 7.56
CA SER A 241 -2.69 -29.69 7.27
C SER A 241 -2.41 -31.08 7.83
N GLU A 242 -3.45 -31.76 8.33
CA GLU A 242 -3.41 -33.17 8.75
C GLU A 242 -3.04 -34.13 7.61
N THR A 243 -3.23 -33.72 6.36
CA THR A 243 -2.80 -34.50 5.18
C THR A 243 -1.31 -34.38 4.87
N SER A 244 -0.60 -33.46 5.54
CA SER A 244 0.85 -33.35 5.43
C SER A 244 1.53 -34.51 6.15
N ASP A 245 2.67 -34.95 5.59
CA ASP A 245 3.46 -36.04 6.11
C ASP A 245 4.72 -35.47 6.76
N VAL A 246 4.73 -35.42 8.09
CA VAL A 246 5.85 -34.85 8.86
C VAL A 246 7.10 -35.73 8.74
N ASP A 247 6.93 -37.06 8.72
CA ASP A 247 8.04 -38.01 8.66
C ASP A 247 8.76 -37.98 7.30
N LEU A 248 7.98 -37.81 6.22
CA LEU A 248 8.51 -37.64 4.86
C LEU A 248 8.82 -36.18 4.50
N GLY A 249 8.48 -35.22 5.37
CA GLY A 249 8.63 -33.80 5.11
C GLY A 249 7.79 -33.28 3.93
N ILE A 250 6.62 -33.87 3.66
CA ILE A 250 5.74 -33.49 2.54
C ILE A 250 4.61 -32.60 3.05
N ILE A 251 4.61 -31.34 2.61
CA ILE A 251 3.56 -30.37 2.93
C ILE A 251 2.43 -30.51 1.91
N LYS A 252 1.23 -30.88 2.33
CA LYS A 252 0.04 -31.03 1.48
C LYS A 252 -1.09 -30.12 1.94
N ASP A 253 -1.98 -29.74 1.02
CA ASP A 253 -3.19 -28.95 1.29
C ASP A 253 -2.97 -27.73 2.20
N THR A 254 -1.79 -27.13 2.16
CA THR A 254 -1.38 -26.05 3.07
C THR A 254 -0.90 -24.86 2.25
N VAL A 255 -1.36 -23.66 2.61
CA VAL A 255 -0.79 -22.41 2.09
C VAL A 255 0.38 -22.01 2.97
N VAL A 256 1.59 -22.01 2.42
CA VAL A 256 2.76 -21.47 3.11
C VAL A 256 2.95 -20.03 2.66
N ALA A 257 2.84 -19.08 3.58
CA ALA A 257 3.18 -17.69 3.35
C ALA A 257 4.54 -17.37 3.97
N THR A 258 5.41 -16.67 3.25
CA THR A 258 6.74 -16.31 3.77
C THR A 258 7.02 -14.84 3.57
N HIS A 259 7.47 -14.14 4.61
CA HIS A 259 7.93 -12.76 4.50
C HIS A 259 9.46 -12.66 4.65
N SER A 260 10.09 -11.84 3.82
CA SER A 260 11.52 -11.49 3.94
C SER A 260 12.41 -12.74 4.03
N MET A 261 13.29 -12.84 5.03
CA MET A 261 14.16 -14.00 5.26
C MET A 261 13.41 -15.34 5.39
N GLY A 262 12.13 -15.35 5.79
CA GLY A 262 11.32 -16.56 5.83
C GLY A 262 11.27 -17.26 4.46
N GLY A 263 11.31 -16.50 3.37
CA GLY A 263 11.37 -17.07 2.02
C GLY A 263 12.71 -17.74 1.69
N LEU A 264 13.83 -17.21 2.21
CA LEU A 264 15.14 -17.86 2.06
C LEU A 264 15.22 -19.15 2.88
N VAL A 265 14.65 -19.15 4.09
CA VAL A 265 14.55 -20.34 4.93
C VAL A 265 13.76 -21.43 4.22
N MET A 266 12.58 -21.08 3.69
CA MET A 266 11.75 -22.03 2.94
C MET A 266 12.45 -22.54 1.68
N SER A 267 13.09 -21.64 0.92
CA SER A 267 13.86 -22.01 -0.27
C SER A 267 14.95 -23.02 0.05
N MET A 268 15.69 -22.83 1.13
CA MET A 268 16.75 -23.74 1.52
C MET A 268 16.24 -25.05 2.12
N ALA A 269 15.10 -25.03 2.82
CA ALA A 269 14.44 -26.26 3.28
C ALA A 269 14.07 -27.16 2.09
N LEU A 270 13.51 -26.57 1.03
CA LEU A 270 13.21 -27.26 -0.23
C LEU A 270 14.49 -27.73 -0.94
N ALA A 271 15.47 -26.84 -1.10
CA ALA A 271 16.70 -27.14 -1.83
C ALA A 271 17.57 -28.23 -1.18
N THR A 272 17.45 -28.39 0.14
CA THR A 272 18.21 -29.40 0.91
C THR A 272 17.39 -30.65 1.23
N GLY A 273 16.17 -30.75 0.72
CA GLY A 273 15.29 -31.91 0.92
C GLY A 273 14.77 -32.05 2.36
N LYS A 274 14.79 -30.99 3.17
CA LYS A 274 14.14 -30.99 4.49
C LYS A 274 12.62 -31.03 4.38
N CYS A 275 12.08 -30.47 3.30
CA CYS A 275 10.68 -30.60 2.97
C CYS A 275 10.46 -30.55 1.45
N SER A 276 9.24 -30.90 1.04
CA SER A 276 8.74 -30.74 -0.34
C SER A 276 7.26 -30.36 -0.32
N PHE A 277 6.79 -29.74 -1.40
CA PHE A 277 5.36 -29.48 -1.59
C PHE A 277 4.70 -30.65 -2.33
N GLY A 278 3.63 -31.18 -1.74
CA GLY A 278 2.75 -32.17 -2.35
C GLY A 278 1.47 -31.53 -2.91
N GLU A 279 0.49 -32.39 -3.20
CA GLU A 279 -0.80 -31.97 -3.74
C GLU A 279 -1.51 -30.94 -2.83
N GLY A 280 -2.17 -29.96 -3.45
CA GLY A 280 -2.92 -28.93 -2.75
C GLY A 280 -2.09 -27.90 -1.97
N ALA A 281 -0.76 -28.03 -1.91
CA ALA A 281 0.10 -27.04 -1.28
C ALA A 281 0.43 -25.88 -2.23
N SER A 282 0.59 -24.69 -1.65
CA SER A 282 0.95 -23.49 -2.40
C SER A 282 1.85 -22.58 -1.58
N TRP A 283 2.76 -21.88 -2.25
CA TRP A 283 3.69 -20.96 -1.61
C TRP A 283 3.47 -19.52 -2.07
N VAL A 284 3.13 -18.66 -1.12
CA VAL A 284 2.97 -17.22 -1.30
C VAL A 284 4.17 -16.49 -0.68
N ALA A 285 4.93 -15.76 -1.50
CA ALA A 285 6.14 -15.08 -1.05
C ALA A 285 5.95 -13.56 -0.99
N LEU A 286 6.27 -12.96 0.16
CA LEU A 286 6.23 -11.52 0.42
C LEU A 286 7.66 -11.00 0.59
N SER A 287 8.14 -10.27 -0.41
CA SER A 287 9.42 -9.56 -0.36
C SER A 287 10.63 -10.42 0.03
N SER A 288 10.73 -11.65 -0.49
CA SER A 288 11.83 -12.55 -0.14
C SER A 288 13.16 -12.13 -0.79
N PRO A 289 14.24 -11.86 -0.02
CA PRO A 289 15.49 -11.33 -0.54
C PRO A 289 16.37 -12.43 -1.14
N MET A 290 15.99 -12.92 -2.31
CA MET A 290 16.68 -14.00 -3.03
C MET A 290 18.13 -13.66 -3.45
N MET A 291 18.55 -12.40 -3.28
CA MET A 291 19.94 -11.94 -3.46
C MET A 291 20.63 -11.50 -2.18
N GLY A 292 19.99 -11.65 -1.02
CA GLY A 292 20.40 -10.93 0.18
C GLY A 292 19.96 -9.47 0.14
N SER A 293 20.57 -8.66 0.98
CA SER A 293 20.20 -7.27 1.19
C SER A 293 21.42 -6.37 1.03
N MET A 294 21.38 -5.42 0.09
CA MET A 294 22.43 -4.39 -0.01
C MET A 294 22.58 -3.60 1.30
N ALA A 295 21.54 -3.52 2.13
CA ALA A 295 21.60 -2.90 3.45
C ALA A 295 22.59 -3.62 4.38
N SER A 296 22.72 -4.95 4.26
CA SER A 296 23.67 -5.72 5.06
C SER A 296 25.11 -5.37 4.73
N ASP A 297 25.46 -5.25 3.44
CA ASP A 297 26.81 -4.83 3.01
C ASP A 297 27.13 -3.40 3.50
N TYR A 298 26.19 -2.48 3.33
CA TYR A 298 26.34 -1.10 3.82
C TYR A 298 26.51 -1.05 5.35
N PHE A 299 25.76 -1.85 6.09
CA PHE A 299 25.92 -1.93 7.55
C PHE A 299 27.28 -2.55 7.95
N GLN A 300 27.81 -3.48 7.15
CA GLN A 300 29.14 -4.05 7.39
C GLN A 300 30.24 -3.01 7.12
N ASP A 301 30.11 -2.21 6.07
CA ASP A 301 31.00 -1.07 5.80
C ASP A 301 31.00 -0.10 6.98
N PHE A 302 29.82 0.21 7.54
CA PHE A 302 29.70 1.05 8.73
C PHE A 302 30.40 0.44 9.94
N CYS A 303 30.18 -0.85 10.24
CA CYS A 303 30.87 -1.52 11.35
C CYS A 303 32.38 -1.69 11.17
N ASN A 304 32.89 -1.53 9.94
CA ASN A 304 34.32 -1.54 9.62
C ASN A 304 34.92 -0.12 9.57
N ASP A 305 34.17 0.91 9.97
CA ASP A 305 34.54 2.32 9.90
C ASP A 305 34.86 2.81 8.46
N GLU A 306 34.35 2.14 7.42
CA GLU A 306 34.56 2.52 6.02
C GLU A 306 33.61 3.63 5.55
N ILE A 307 32.50 3.84 6.26
CA ILE A 307 31.54 4.91 6.05
C ILE A 307 31.14 5.54 7.39
N SER A 308 31.05 6.87 7.43
CA SER A 308 30.80 7.64 8.66
C SER A 308 29.40 8.27 8.74
N ALA A 309 28.67 8.31 7.62
CA ALA A 309 27.30 8.83 7.57
C ALA A 309 26.32 7.67 7.42
N PHE A 310 25.39 7.55 8.37
CA PHE A 310 24.29 6.59 8.31
C PHE A 310 23.15 7.20 7.50
N ALA A 311 22.80 6.59 6.35
CA ALA A 311 21.63 7.04 5.59
C ALA A 311 20.35 6.78 6.42
N THR A 312 19.52 7.82 6.57
CA THR A 312 18.29 7.81 7.37
C THR A 312 17.29 6.74 6.93
N ASP A 313 17.26 6.39 5.64
CA ASP A 313 16.39 5.32 5.10
C ASP A 313 16.74 3.90 5.61
N LEU A 314 17.82 3.74 6.37
CA LEU A 314 18.26 2.47 6.98
C LEU A 314 18.02 2.43 8.51
N LEU A 315 17.37 3.45 9.08
CA LEU A 315 17.13 3.62 10.53
C LEU A 315 16.36 2.47 11.19
N GLU A 316 15.56 1.72 10.44
CA GLU A 316 14.87 0.51 10.94
C GLU A 316 15.84 -0.60 11.43
N PHE A 317 17.14 -0.45 11.16
CA PHE A 317 18.15 -1.49 11.38
C PHE A 317 19.15 -1.23 12.51
N PHE A 318 18.91 -0.27 13.42
CA PHE A 318 19.82 0.12 14.53
C PHE A 318 20.81 -0.98 15.00
N GLY A 319 22.10 -0.72 14.82
CA GLY A 319 22.94 -0.22 15.93
C GLY A 319 23.76 -1.21 16.74
N GLN A 320 24.06 -2.42 16.27
CA GLN A 320 25.03 -3.29 16.97
C GLN A 320 26.17 -3.70 16.04
N CYS A 321 27.35 -3.16 16.34
CA CYS A 321 28.62 -3.69 15.89
C CYS A 321 29.23 -4.51 17.04
N PRO A 322 29.80 -5.70 16.78
CA PRO A 322 29.82 -6.37 15.48
C PRO A 322 28.42 -6.80 15.03
N MET A 323 28.21 -6.83 13.72
CA MET A 323 26.91 -7.16 13.13
C MET A 323 26.44 -8.56 13.55
N PRO A 324 25.17 -8.75 13.95
CA PRO A 324 24.68 -10.08 14.33
C PRO A 324 24.67 -11.05 13.14
N VAL A 325 24.87 -12.34 13.43
CA VAL A 325 24.96 -13.43 12.43
C VAL A 325 23.75 -13.47 11.49
N SER A 326 22.56 -13.18 12.00
CA SER A 326 21.33 -13.14 11.20
C SER A 326 21.33 -12.04 10.13
N ARG A 327 22.10 -10.96 10.30
CA ARG A 327 22.28 -9.93 9.27
C ARG A 327 23.44 -10.26 8.34
N GLN A 328 24.48 -10.91 8.86
CA GLN A 328 25.58 -11.48 8.06
C GLN A 328 25.08 -12.56 7.08
N SER A 329 24.04 -13.32 7.43
CA SER A 329 23.42 -14.28 6.51
C SER A 329 22.64 -13.65 5.36
N LEU A 330 22.55 -12.32 5.31
CA LEU A 330 21.92 -11.55 4.24
C LEU A 330 22.92 -10.74 3.40
N MET A 331 24.23 -11.00 3.51
CA MET A 331 25.22 -10.32 2.66
C MET A 331 24.89 -10.51 1.17
N TYR A 332 25.05 -9.44 0.41
CA TYR A 332 24.51 -9.37 -0.93
C TYR A 332 25.26 -10.27 -1.91
N TYR A 333 24.49 -10.96 -2.74
CA TYR A 333 24.99 -11.95 -3.68
C TYR A 333 26.09 -11.38 -4.60
N LYS A 334 27.25 -12.02 -4.58
CA LYS A 334 28.49 -11.67 -5.30
C LYS A 334 29.12 -10.33 -4.94
N GLU A 335 28.71 -9.70 -3.84
CA GLU A 335 29.38 -8.50 -3.34
C GLU A 335 30.41 -8.83 -2.25
N LYS A 336 31.07 -7.79 -1.75
CA LYS A 336 32.31 -7.83 -0.95
C LYS A 336 32.26 -8.80 0.24
N TYR A 337 31.13 -8.84 0.94
CA TYR A 337 30.99 -9.57 2.19
C TYR A 337 30.31 -10.94 2.06
N ALA A 338 29.82 -11.30 0.85
CA ALA A 338 29.20 -12.59 0.63
C ALA A 338 30.25 -13.68 0.39
N SER A 339 30.31 -14.67 1.29
CA SER A 339 31.20 -15.82 1.15
C SER A 339 30.88 -16.68 -0.08
N LYS A 340 31.81 -17.54 -0.49
CA LYS A 340 31.56 -18.48 -1.60
C LYS A 340 30.42 -19.43 -1.28
N GLU A 341 30.34 -19.85 -0.02
CA GLU A 341 29.31 -20.74 0.52
C GLU A 341 27.94 -20.06 0.50
N LEU A 342 27.85 -18.80 0.95
CA LEU A 342 26.62 -18.03 0.92
C LEU A 342 26.14 -17.79 -0.53
N ASN A 343 27.07 -17.49 -1.43
CA ASN A 343 26.76 -17.37 -2.85
C ASN A 343 26.27 -18.68 -3.48
N ALA A 344 26.80 -19.83 -3.06
CA ALA A 344 26.29 -21.13 -3.49
C ALA A 344 24.88 -21.38 -2.94
N ALA A 345 24.64 -21.08 -1.67
CA ALA A 345 23.32 -21.18 -1.04
C ALA A 345 22.27 -20.33 -1.76
N TYR A 346 22.59 -19.08 -2.14
CA TYR A 346 21.66 -18.24 -2.91
C TYR A 346 21.28 -18.84 -4.26
N LYS A 347 22.20 -19.53 -4.95
CA LYS A 347 21.85 -20.19 -6.23
C LYS A 347 20.86 -21.33 -6.01
N LEU A 348 21.09 -22.16 -5.00
CA LEU A 348 20.19 -23.25 -4.63
C LEU A 348 18.82 -22.71 -4.19
N ALA A 349 18.80 -21.68 -3.35
CA ALA A 349 17.59 -21.03 -2.91
C ALA A 349 16.80 -20.44 -4.09
N GLN A 350 17.46 -19.73 -5.01
CA GLN A 350 16.82 -19.18 -6.22
C GLN A 350 16.21 -20.28 -7.10
N GLU A 351 16.85 -21.44 -7.18
CA GLU A 351 16.35 -22.59 -7.94
C GLU A 351 15.14 -23.26 -7.29
N ALA A 352 15.15 -23.43 -5.98
CA ALA A 352 13.98 -23.91 -5.26
C ALA A 352 12.83 -22.89 -5.33
N TYR A 353 13.12 -21.61 -5.13
CA TYR A 353 12.15 -20.52 -5.18
C TYR A 353 11.42 -20.48 -6.52
N ARG A 354 12.16 -20.42 -7.64
CA ARG A 354 11.57 -20.36 -8.99
C ARG A 354 10.72 -21.57 -9.36
N GLY A 355 11.05 -22.74 -8.80
CA GLY A 355 10.37 -24.00 -9.10
C GLY A 355 9.09 -24.22 -8.29
N ASN A 356 8.95 -23.55 -7.14
CA ASN A 356 7.92 -23.87 -6.16
C ASN A 356 7.00 -22.69 -5.81
N VAL A 357 7.42 -21.44 -5.99
CA VAL A 357 6.60 -20.29 -5.61
C VAL A 357 5.36 -20.17 -6.51
N SER A 358 4.18 -20.08 -5.89
CA SER A 358 2.89 -19.99 -6.59
C SER A 358 2.50 -18.54 -6.89
N ALA A 359 2.91 -17.63 -6.01
CA ALA A 359 2.63 -16.20 -6.10
C ALA A 359 3.68 -15.40 -5.33
N ALA A 360 3.99 -14.19 -5.80
CA ALA A 360 5.01 -13.37 -5.15
C ALA A 360 4.72 -11.87 -5.22
N MET A 361 4.76 -11.20 -4.07
CA MET A 361 4.87 -9.75 -3.98
C MET A 361 6.35 -9.38 -3.94
N CYS A 362 6.80 -8.55 -4.87
CA CYS A 362 8.20 -8.13 -4.96
C CYS A 362 8.30 -6.62 -5.15
N ILE A 363 8.55 -5.90 -4.05
CA ILE A 363 8.84 -4.46 -4.05
C ILE A 363 10.04 -4.18 -4.98
N ALA A 364 9.89 -3.19 -5.85
CA ALA A 364 10.94 -2.78 -6.77
C ALA A 364 11.56 -1.47 -6.30
N ARG A 365 12.77 -1.49 -5.75
CA ARG A 365 13.60 -0.28 -5.69
C ARG A 365 14.27 -0.10 -7.06
N GLU A 366 13.69 0.77 -7.89
CA GLU A 366 14.20 1.11 -9.24
C GLU A 366 15.42 2.06 -9.21
N ARG A 367 15.91 2.47 -8.03
CA ARG A 367 16.95 3.50 -7.90
C ARG A 367 18.41 2.99 -7.98
N ARG A 368 18.74 1.94 -8.75
CA ARG A 368 20.14 1.69 -9.20
C ARG A 368 20.23 1.05 -10.59
N PRO A 369 21.33 1.28 -11.34
CA PRO A 369 21.41 1.00 -12.79
C PRO A 369 21.49 -0.49 -13.18
N ARG A 370 21.54 -1.41 -12.21
CA ARG A 370 21.77 -2.84 -12.47
C ARG A 370 20.47 -3.65 -12.56
N GLY A 371 19.48 -3.12 -13.26
CA GLY A 371 18.47 -3.84 -14.04
C GLY A 371 17.68 -5.04 -13.47
N VAL A 372 17.85 -5.53 -12.24
CA VAL A 372 17.11 -6.66 -11.64
C VAL A 372 16.83 -6.36 -10.16
N SER A 373 15.56 -6.35 -9.74
CA SER A 373 15.21 -6.21 -8.31
C SER A 373 15.72 -7.43 -7.54
N GLU A 374 16.33 -7.17 -6.37
CA GLU A 374 16.92 -8.14 -5.44
C GLU A 374 15.96 -9.28 -5.08
N LEU A 375 14.66 -8.98 -5.09
CA LEU A 375 13.58 -9.87 -4.68
C LEU A 375 13.04 -10.73 -5.82
N ARG A 376 13.27 -10.31 -7.07
CA ARG A 376 12.72 -10.98 -8.27
C ARG A 376 13.66 -12.01 -8.86
N LYS A 377 14.89 -12.11 -8.38
CA LYS A 377 15.88 -12.97 -9.02
C LYS A 377 15.46 -14.44 -8.94
N GLY A 378 15.44 -15.09 -10.10
CA GLY A 378 14.90 -16.44 -10.28
C GLY A 378 13.49 -16.45 -10.89
N LEU A 379 12.75 -15.34 -10.82
CA LEU A 379 11.43 -15.20 -11.41
C LEU A 379 11.45 -14.37 -12.70
N ASP A 380 10.55 -14.71 -13.62
CA ASP A 380 10.37 -13.97 -14.86
C ASP A 380 9.68 -12.63 -14.58
N LYS A 381 10.35 -11.53 -14.95
CA LYS A 381 9.84 -10.18 -14.76
C LYS A 381 8.59 -9.90 -15.56
N ALA A 382 8.40 -10.57 -16.71
CA ALA A 382 7.23 -10.40 -17.56
C ALA A 382 5.94 -10.87 -16.87
N LYS A 383 6.06 -11.73 -15.85
CA LYS A 383 4.90 -12.16 -15.04
C LYS A 383 4.39 -11.08 -14.08
N PHE A 384 5.21 -10.06 -13.79
CA PHE A 384 4.88 -9.08 -12.76
C PHE A 384 4.08 -7.90 -13.29
N GLY A 385 2.88 -7.71 -12.76
CA GLY A 385 2.07 -6.51 -12.99
C GLY A 385 2.01 -5.60 -11.77
N LYS A 386 1.34 -4.45 -11.89
CA LYS A 386 1.23 -3.42 -10.85
C LYS A 386 -0.14 -3.43 -10.15
N SER A 387 -1.04 -4.33 -10.52
CA SER A 387 -2.34 -4.46 -9.86
C SER A 387 -2.24 -5.46 -8.72
N TYR A 388 -2.98 -5.23 -7.65
CA TYR A 388 -3.14 -6.19 -6.56
C TYR A 388 -3.86 -7.48 -7.01
N MET A 389 -4.45 -7.51 -8.20
CA MET A 389 -4.99 -8.72 -8.81
C MET A 389 -3.92 -9.60 -9.49
N ASP A 390 -2.68 -9.10 -9.66
CA ASP A 390 -1.60 -9.86 -10.27
C ASP A 390 -0.98 -10.85 -9.28
N LYS A 391 -1.01 -12.16 -9.61
CA LYS A 391 -0.35 -13.19 -8.76
C LYS A 391 1.13 -12.92 -8.50
N PHE A 392 1.79 -12.27 -9.44
CA PHE A 392 3.14 -11.74 -9.29
C PHE A 392 3.04 -10.22 -9.27
N TYR A 393 3.08 -9.65 -8.08
CA TYR A 393 2.73 -8.25 -7.86
C TYR A 393 3.98 -7.38 -7.68
N LYS A 394 4.03 -6.27 -8.42
CA LYS A 394 5.03 -5.19 -8.36
C LYS A 394 4.44 -3.98 -7.63
N PRO A 395 4.39 -4.01 -6.29
CA PRO A 395 3.99 -2.84 -5.54
C PRO A 395 5.04 -1.71 -5.62
N GLU A 396 4.55 -0.48 -5.47
CA GLU A 396 5.30 0.74 -5.16
C GLU A 396 5.27 0.97 -3.65
N LEU A 397 5.80 -0.03 -2.92
CA LEU A 397 5.84 -0.09 -1.47
C LEU A 397 7.29 -0.26 -0.99
N ASN A 398 7.54 0.05 0.27
CA ASN A 398 8.77 -0.30 0.97
C ASN A 398 8.66 -1.73 1.59
N HIS A 399 9.73 -2.20 2.24
CA HIS A 399 9.77 -3.56 2.79
C HIS A 399 8.82 -3.74 3.98
N ALA A 400 8.69 -2.73 4.83
CA ALA A 400 7.82 -2.74 6.01
C ALA A 400 6.34 -2.73 5.62
N ASP A 401 5.94 -2.07 4.53
CA ASP A 401 4.55 -2.10 4.09
C ASP A 401 4.07 -3.53 3.76
N THR A 402 4.99 -4.44 3.40
CA THR A 402 4.66 -5.84 3.06
C THR A 402 4.42 -6.74 4.27
N VAL A 403 4.45 -6.18 5.49
CA VAL A 403 4.10 -6.88 6.73
C VAL A 403 2.70 -6.54 7.26
N PHE A 404 1.90 -5.77 6.52
CA PHE A 404 0.50 -5.46 6.82
C PHE A 404 0.27 -4.71 8.15
N LEU A 405 1.26 -3.95 8.62
CA LEU A 405 1.10 -3.11 9.82
C LEU A 405 0.26 -1.86 9.52
N THR A 406 0.32 -1.34 8.30
CA THR A 406 -0.26 -0.07 7.88
C THR A 406 -1.30 -0.21 6.77
N GLY A 407 -1.81 -1.43 6.54
CA GLY A 407 -2.92 -1.70 5.62
C GLY A 407 -2.65 -1.29 4.17
N ASP A 408 -3.74 -1.04 3.43
CA ASP A 408 -3.71 -0.61 2.04
C ASP A 408 -3.68 0.91 1.87
N GLY A 409 -2.98 1.36 0.83
CA GLY A 409 -3.09 2.72 0.29
C GLY A 409 -4.45 2.93 -0.40
N TYR A 410 -4.99 4.14 -0.29
CA TYR A 410 -6.32 4.46 -0.83
C TYR A 410 -6.37 4.49 -2.36
N PHE A 411 -5.37 5.10 -2.99
CA PHE A 411 -5.48 5.53 -4.38
C PHE A 411 -4.84 4.58 -5.38
N LYS A 412 -3.63 4.09 -5.11
CA LYS A 412 -2.88 3.30 -6.09
C LYS A 412 -3.05 1.82 -5.85
N ASP A 413 -3.45 1.09 -6.88
CA ASP A 413 -3.41 -0.37 -6.95
C ASP A 413 -2.05 -0.94 -6.50
N SER A 414 -0.96 -0.26 -6.88
CA SER A 414 0.41 -0.62 -6.52
C SER A 414 0.77 -0.37 -5.05
N GLN A 415 -0.19 0.08 -4.24
CA GLN A 415 -0.03 0.31 -2.80
C GLN A 415 -1.02 -0.48 -1.97
N LYS A 416 -1.55 -1.59 -2.51
CA LYS A 416 -2.54 -2.44 -1.82
C LYS A 416 -2.01 -3.84 -1.47
N PRO A 417 -1.08 -3.96 -0.48
CA PRO A 417 -0.49 -5.24 -0.11
C PRO A 417 -1.46 -6.22 0.56
N VAL A 418 -2.45 -5.73 1.32
CA VAL A 418 -3.43 -6.53 2.05
C VAL A 418 -4.46 -7.10 1.09
N LYS A 419 -5.09 -6.26 0.26
CA LYS A 419 -5.98 -6.73 -0.82
C LYS A 419 -5.30 -7.73 -1.75
N TRP A 420 -4.03 -7.53 -2.09
CA TRP A 420 -3.31 -8.51 -2.90
C TRP A 420 -3.34 -9.89 -2.25
N PHE A 421 -3.11 -9.98 -0.94
CA PHE A 421 -3.10 -11.24 -0.21
C PHE A 421 -4.50 -11.84 -0.06
N GLU A 422 -5.52 -11.01 0.22
CA GLU A 422 -6.91 -11.44 0.30
C GLU A 422 -7.44 -11.98 -1.04
N CYS A 423 -7.08 -11.34 -2.14
CA CYS A 423 -7.63 -11.61 -3.47
C CYS A 423 -6.88 -12.70 -4.26
N LEU A 424 -5.78 -13.21 -3.71
CA LEU A 424 -4.81 -14.02 -4.42
C LEU A 424 -5.29 -15.43 -4.78
N LEU A 425 -6.03 -16.07 -3.86
CA LEU A 425 -6.25 -17.53 -3.81
C LEU A 425 -7.71 -17.94 -3.92
#